data_AF-A0A9E5CUM8-F1
#
_entry.id   AF-A0A9E5CUM8-F1
#
_cell.length_a   1.000
_cell.length_b   1.000
_cell.length_c   1.000
_cell.angle_alpha   90.00
_cell.angle_beta   90.00
_cell.angle_gamma   90.00
#
_symmetry.space_group_name_H-M   'P 1'
#
loop_
_entity.id
_entity.type
_entity.pdbx_description
1 polymer ?
#
loop_
_entity_poly.entity_id
_entity_poly.type
_entity_poly.pdbx_seq_one_letter_code
_entity_poly.pdbx_strand_id
1 'polypeptide(L)'
;MTVVAIQPISELKSWWKSIRGKLPPYYKVEGVLKAKEANTDGLPHIIVSSAAIEVDRVTFGRLSVGDNLRVRYTRDSIAISIDRTTPGVTSDVDIEENNIGRT
;
A
#
# COMPACT_ATOMS: atom_id res chain seq x y z
N MET A 1 32.11 18.82 -0.13
CA MET A 1 30.93 19.42 -0.78
C MET A 1 29.92 18.32 -1.05
N THR A 2 28.85 18.22 -0.26
CA THR A 2 27.59 17.61 -0.73
C THR A 2 26.46 18.22 0.09
N VAL A 3 25.72 19.14 -0.52
CA VAL A 3 24.50 19.71 0.07
C VAL A 3 23.38 18.73 -0.24
N VAL A 4 22.82 18.08 0.79
CA VAL A 4 21.62 17.24 0.64
C VAL A 4 20.43 18.17 0.46
N ALA A 5 19.93 18.26 -0.78
CA ALA A 5 18.73 19.02 -1.09
C ALA A 5 17.50 18.30 -0.52
N ILE A 6 17.04 18.76 0.64
CA ILE A 6 15.75 18.37 1.22
C ILE A 6 14.68 19.20 0.50
N GLN A 7 13.92 18.56 -0.40
CA GLN A 7 12.89 19.23 -1.20
C GLN A 7 11.72 19.68 -0.31
N PRO A 8 11.15 20.89 -0.53
CA PRO A 8 10.09 21.45 0.31
C PRO A 8 8.75 20.70 0.16
N ILE A 9 8.03 20.60 1.28
CA ILE A 9 6.78 19.85 1.51
C ILE A 9 5.53 20.56 0.92
N SER A 10 5.66 21.25 -0.22
CA SER A 10 4.71 22.28 -0.67
C SER A 10 3.49 21.79 -1.48
N GLU A 11 3.07 20.53 -1.36
CA GLU A 11 1.88 20.01 -2.06
C GLU A 11 0.85 19.30 -1.15
N LEU A 12 0.96 19.43 0.17
CA LEU A 12 -0.05 18.91 1.13
C LEU A 12 -1.32 19.80 1.21
N LYS A 13 -1.65 20.54 0.15
CA LYS A 13 -2.76 21.51 0.15
C LYS A 13 -4.06 20.97 -0.45
N SER A 14 -4.04 19.86 -1.20
CA SER A 14 -5.24 19.32 -1.88
C SER A 14 -5.89 18.13 -1.18
N TRP A 15 -5.17 17.42 -0.30
CA TRP A 15 -5.66 16.17 0.31
C TRP A 15 -6.80 16.35 1.35
N TRP A 16 -7.01 17.57 1.85
CA TRP A 16 -7.99 17.83 2.91
C TRP A 16 -9.34 18.38 2.41
N LYS A 17 -9.54 18.62 1.10
CA LYS A 17 -10.77 19.29 0.63
C LYS A 17 -12.02 18.40 0.55
N SER A 18 -11.91 17.07 0.64
CA SER A 18 -13.04 16.14 0.44
C SER A 18 -13.58 15.46 1.73
N ILE A 19 -13.34 16.04 2.90
CA ILE A 19 -13.87 15.53 4.19
C ILE A 19 -15.43 15.51 4.19
N ARG A 20 -16.08 16.18 3.23
CA ARG A 20 -17.54 16.19 3.05
C ARG A 20 -18.15 14.89 2.51
N GLY A 21 -17.35 13.94 1.98
CA GLY A 21 -17.82 12.65 1.44
C GLY A 21 -17.52 11.43 2.32
N LYS A 22 -16.95 11.61 3.52
CA LYS A 22 -16.44 10.53 4.41
C LYS A 22 -17.54 9.75 5.15
N LEU A 23 -18.65 9.43 4.48
CA LEU A 23 -19.69 8.54 5.00
C LEU A 23 -19.57 7.14 4.35
N PRO A 24 -19.80 6.05 5.12
CA PRO A 24 -19.52 4.67 4.69
C PRO A 24 -20.50 4.24 3.57
N PRO A 25 -20.12 3.32 2.65
CA PRO A 25 -19.34 2.11 2.88
C PRO A 25 -17.85 2.21 2.57
N TYR A 26 -17.04 1.60 3.44
CA TYR A 26 -15.60 1.41 3.21
C TYR A 26 -15.38 0.07 2.52
N TYR A 27 -14.65 0.09 1.41
CA TYR A 27 -14.29 -1.13 0.71
C TYR A 27 -12.90 -1.57 1.14
N LYS A 28 -12.69 -2.88 1.16
CA LYS A 28 -11.40 -3.51 1.41
C LYS A 28 -11.05 -4.36 0.19
N VAL A 29 -9.87 -4.16 -0.35
CA VAL A 29 -9.28 -5.04 -1.37
C VAL A 29 -7.95 -5.55 -0.86
N GLU A 30 -7.67 -6.82 -1.13
CA GLU A 30 -6.39 -7.44 -0.85
C GLU A 30 -5.89 -8.10 -2.13
N GLY A 31 -4.61 -7.95 -2.42
CA GLY A 31 -4.00 -8.59 -3.56
C GLY A 31 -2.74 -7.89 -4.05
N VAL A 32 -2.22 -8.40 -5.15
CA VAL A 32 -0.98 -7.91 -5.75
C VAL A 32 -1.21 -6.56 -6.43
N LEU A 33 -0.29 -5.63 -6.19
CA LEU A 33 -0.16 -4.39 -6.95
C LEU A 33 0.23 -4.72 -8.38
N LYS A 34 -0.71 -4.64 -9.31
CA LYS A 34 -0.52 -4.97 -10.72
C LYS A 34 0.16 -3.86 -11.50
N ALA A 35 -0.22 -2.62 -11.23
CA ALA A 35 0.28 -1.47 -11.95
C ALA A 35 0.20 -0.20 -11.11
N LYS A 36 1.05 0.75 -11.47
CA LYS A 36 1.09 2.10 -10.90
C LYS A 36 0.96 3.08 -12.06
N GLU A 37 -0.05 3.93 -12.01
CA GLU A 37 -0.36 4.84 -13.11
C GLU A 37 -0.66 6.24 -12.55
N ALA A 38 -0.45 7.26 -13.37
CA ALA A 38 -0.94 8.59 -13.06
C ALA A 38 -2.22 8.82 -13.87
N ASN A 39 -3.27 9.28 -13.21
CA ASN A 39 -4.50 9.69 -13.90
C ASN A 39 -4.21 10.95 -14.74
N THR A 40 -5.12 11.30 -15.66
CA THR A 40 -5.06 12.48 -16.53
C THR A 40 -4.82 13.79 -15.77
N ASP A 41 -5.25 13.88 -14.52
CA ASP A 41 -5.03 15.03 -13.62
C ASP A 41 -3.66 15.02 -12.92
N GLY A 42 -2.79 14.05 -13.23
CA GLY A 42 -1.47 13.87 -12.60
C GLY A 42 -1.54 13.30 -11.18
N LEU A 43 -2.71 12.83 -10.75
CA LEU A 43 -2.91 12.22 -9.44
C LEU A 43 -2.44 10.75 -9.46
N PRO A 44 -1.67 10.28 -8.45
CA PRO A 44 -1.13 8.93 -8.43
C PRO A 44 -2.21 7.90 -8.12
N HIS A 45 -2.27 6.84 -8.93
CA HIS A 45 -3.22 5.74 -8.78
C HIS A 45 -2.50 4.40 -8.78
N ILE A 46 -2.99 3.48 -7.97
CA ILE A 46 -2.51 2.10 -7.91
C ILE A 46 -3.61 1.13 -8.32
N ILE A 47 -3.25 0.06 -9.02
CA ILE A 47 -4.18 -1.01 -9.42
C ILE A 47 -3.90 -2.24 -8.56
N VAL A 48 -4.78 -2.52 -7.61
CA VAL A 48 -4.68 -3.68 -6.71
C VAL A 48 -5.77 -4.69 -7.05
N SER A 49 -5.37 -5.91 -7.41
CA SER A 49 -6.27 -6.98 -7.90
C SER A 49 -7.05 -6.59 -9.17
N SER A 50 -8.11 -5.80 -9.05
CA SER A 50 -8.87 -5.19 -10.16
C SER A 50 -9.46 -3.82 -9.79
N ALA A 51 -9.00 -3.21 -8.69
CA ALA A 51 -9.47 -1.92 -8.21
C ALA A 51 -8.40 -0.85 -8.44
N ALA A 52 -8.78 0.25 -9.10
CA ALA A 52 -7.97 1.45 -9.20
C ALA A 52 -8.20 2.33 -7.96
N ILE A 53 -7.14 2.68 -7.25
CA ILE A 53 -7.22 3.41 -5.98
C ILE A 53 -6.26 4.60 -6.03
N GLU A 54 -6.78 5.79 -5.72
CA GLU A 54 -6.00 7.01 -5.60
C GLU A 54 -5.16 6.99 -4.32
N VAL A 55 -3.89 7.33 -4.45
CA VAL A 55 -2.93 7.39 -3.34
C VAL A 55 -2.12 8.67 -3.39
N ASP A 56 -1.57 9.07 -2.24
CA ASP A 56 -0.64 10.19 -2.20
C ASP A 56 0.70 9.83 -2.87
N ARG A 57 1.44 10.84 -3.31
CA ARG A 57 2.71 10.66 -4.03
C ARG A 57 3.79 9.95 -3.21
N VAL A 58 3.80 10.14 -1.88
CA VAL A 58 4.79 9.51 -1.00
C VAL A 58 4.52 8.01 -0.94
N THR A 59 3.26 7.62 -0.76
CA THR A 59 2.85 6.22 -0.78
C THR A 59 3.09 5.60 -2.16
N PHE A 60 2.74 6.29 -3.24
CA PHE A 60 3.02 5.84 -4.61
C PHE A 60 4.50 5.54 -4.85
N GLY A 61 5.41 6.40 -4.35
CA GLY A 61 6.85 6.21 -4.48
C GLY A 61 7.41 5.06 -3.64
N ARG A 62 6.73 4.67 -2.56
CA ARG A 62 7.16 3.57 -1.69
C ARG A 62 6.78 2.20 -2.23
N LEU A 63 5.62 2.08 -2.87
CA LEU A 63 5.06 0.81 -3.33
C LEU A 63 5.75 0.28 -4.60
N SER A 64 5.96 -1.03 -4.66
CA SER A 64 6.53 -1.71 -5.83
C SER A 64 5.51 -2.63 -6.49
N VAL A 65 5.46 -2.63 -7.83
CA VAL A 65 4.64 -3.59 -8.58
C VAL A 65 5.06 -5.01 -8.20
N GLY A 66 4.09 -5.85 -7.87
CA GLY A 66 4.31 -7.17 -7.28
C GLY A 66 4.13 -7.24 -5.75
N ASP A 67 4.09 -6.09 -5.05
CA ASP A 67 3.79 -6.07 -3.61
C ASP A 67 2.38 -6.59 -3.36
N ASN A 68 2.21 -7.46 -2.36
CA ASN A 68 0.90 -7.87 -1.89
C ASN A 68 0.40 -6.84 -0.86
N LEU A 69 -0.72 -6.20 -1.18
CA LEU A 69 -1.23 -5.04 -0.47
C LEU A 69 -2.64 -5.31 0.02
N ARG A 70 -2.93 -4.79 1.20
CA ARG A 70 -4.26 -4.73 1.77
C ARG A 70 -4.66 -3.27 1.89
N VAL A 71 -5.62 -2.87 1.07
CA VAL A 71 -6.04 -1.47 0.94
C VAL A 71 -7.47 -1.30 1.42
N ARG A 72 -7.69 -0.29 2.28
CA ARG A 72 -9.01 0.20 2.67
C ARG A 72 -9.24 1.51 1.94
N TYR A 73 -10.37 1.65 1.25
CA TYR A 73 -10.68 2.82 0.44
C TYR A 73 -12.14 3.25 0.57
N THR A 74 -12.40 4.52 0.27
CA THR A 74 -13.75 5.10 0.25
C THR A 74 -14.52 4.71 -1.01
N ARG A 75 -15.81 5.04 -1.10
CA ARG A 75 -16.58 4.89 -2.34
C ARG A 75 -15.98 5.65 -3.52
N ASP A 76 -15.28 6.75 -3.26
CA ASP A 76 -14.60 7.56 -4.27
C ASP A 76 -13.23 6.99 -4.68
N SER A 77 -12.92 5.75 -4.30
CA SER A 77 -11.65 5.08 -4.61
C SER A 77 -10.42 5.77 -4.01
N ILE A 78 -10.60 6.52 -2.93
CA ILE A 78 -9.49 7.17 -2.21
C ILE A 78 -8.98 6.22 -1.13
N ALA A 79 -7.68 5.93 -1.15
CA ALA A 79 -7.05 5.12 -0.11
C ALA A 79 -7.14 5.80 1.26
N ILE A 80 -7.58 5.04 2.26
CA ILE A 80 -7.61 5.42 3.67
C ILE A 80 -6.45 4.77 4.42
N SER A 81 -6.16 3.50 4.12
CA SER A 81 -5.10 2.73 4.74
C SER A 81 -4.53 1.71 3.75
N ILE A 82 -3.21 1.57 3.71
CA ILE A 82 -2.50 0.61 2.88
C ILE A 82 -1.50 -0.14 3.76
N ASP A 83 -1.70 -1.44 3.91
CA ASP A 83 -0.77 -2.34 4.59
C ASP A 83 -0.08 -3.24 3.55
N ARG A 84 1.22 -3.49 3.72
CA ARG A 84 1.90 -4.57 2.99
C ARG A 84 1.67 -5.87 3.71
N THR A 85 1.14 -6.87 3.00
CA THR A 85 1.03 -8.23 3.52
C THR A 85 2.17 -9.03 2.95
N THR A 86 3.03 -9.59 3.78
CA THR A 86 3.86 -10.70 3.34
C THR A 86 2.93 -11.90 3.15
N PRO A 87 3.05 -12.68 2.06
CA PRO A 87 2.44 -14.00 2.05
C PRO A 87 2.95 -14.71 3.30
N GLY A 88 2.03 -15.18 4.12
CA GLY A 88 2.37 -15.83 5.39
C GLY A 88 3.43 -16.87 5.10
N VAL A 89 4.63 -16.66 5.64
CA VAL A 89 5.49 -17.77 5.96
C VAL A 89 4.67 -18.58 6.95
N THR A 90 3.99 -19.62 6.48
CA THR A 90 3.62 -20.71 7.37
C THR A 90 4.95 -21.14 7.96
N SER A 91 5.11 -20.92 9.26
CA SER A 91 6.26 -21.37 10.02
C SER A 91 6.23 -22.89 10.10
N ASP A 92 6.32 -23.60 8.97
CA ASP A 92 6.53 -25.05 8.91
C ASP A 92 8.02 -25.34 9.14
N VAL A 93 8.55 -24.83 10.26
CA VAL A 93 9.83 -25.28 10.79
C VAL A 93 9.58 -25.88 12.16
N ASP A 94 8.73 -26.91 12.20
CA ASP A 94 8.85 -27.98 13.18
C ASP A 94 10.18 -28.68 12.88
N ILE A 95 11.29 -28.15 13.42
CA ILE A 95 12.54 -28.89 13.51
C ILE A 95 12.24 -30.07 14.43
N GLU A 96 12.02 -31.22 13.82
CA GLU A 96 12.00 -32.54 14.45
C GLU A 96 13.19 -32.63 15.41
N GLU A 97 12.86 -32.70 16.70
CA GLU A 97 13.79 -32.86 17.81
C GLU A 97 14.51 -34.21 17.64
N ASN A 98 15.65 -34.19 16.92
CA ASN A 98 16.45 -35.38 16.70
C ASN A 98 17.04 -35.82 18.04
N ASN A 99 16.43 -36.88 18.58
CA ASN A 99 16.84 -37.62 19.76
C ASN A 99 18.30 -38.10 19.63
N ILE A 100 19.26 -37.31 20.12
CA ILE A 100 20.61 -37.81 20.40
C ILE A 100 20.63 -38.31 21.84
N GLY A 101 20.12 -39.53 22.03
CA GLY A 101 19.98 -40.14 23.35
C GLY A 101 19.77 -41.65 23.33
N ARG A 102 20.53 -42.39 22.51
CA ARG A 102 20.74 -43.86 22.56
C ARG A 102 22.05 -44.13 21.79
N THR A 103 23.09 -44.82 22.24
CA THR A 103 23.39 -45.71 23.37
C THR A 103 24.90 -45.68 23.58
#